data_AF-A0A518FGL8-F1
#
_entry.id   AF-A0A518FGL8-F1
#
_cell.length_a   1.000
_cell.length_b   1.000
_cell.length_c   1.000
_cell.angle_alpha   90.00
_cell.angle_beta   90.00
_cell.angle_gamma   90.00
#
_symmetry.space_group_name_H-M   'P 1'
#
loop_
_entity.id
_entity.type
_entity.pdbx_description
1 polymer ?
#
loop_
_entity_poly.entity_id
_entity_poly.type
_entity_poly.pdbx_seq_one_letter_code
_entity_poly.pdbx_strand_id
1 'polypeptide(L)'
;MRRRSLFISIRQHGIPPGISLVEVVVAMGIATLLMGLSMTTMHTVMRAERESSQAAWLGASFQRFSRLFRSDIHAAEKLKLEHENDTDATTLIIEKPGKEQVTWRIEAFRIFRVVSRQGKTLHEDTFYFPEGSQAYFFRQERLNQAGIRIREPDPQLSLDVRGKKTAGSQRPVSHEFSIRSTIGHDYRLAEIRFQQPEKETNQTN
;
A
#
# COMPACT_ATOMS: atom_id res chain seq x y z
N MET A 1 41.50 -42.86 38.93
CA MET A 1 40.66 -41.68 39.23
C MET A 1 41.44 -40.67 40.04
N ARG A 2 41.67 -39.45 39.53
CA ARG A 2 42.10 -38.29 40.33
C ARG A 2 41.68 -37.01 39.60
N ARG A 3 40.50 -36.48 39.91
CA ARG A 3 40.01 -35.19 39.39
C ARG A 3 40.80 -34.07 40.08
N ARG A 4 41.56 -33.29 39.31
CA ARG A 4 42.11 -32.01 39.77
C ARG A 4 41.02 -30.96 39.66
N SER A 5 40.36 -30.63 40.76
CA SER A 5 39.47 -29.47 40.87
C SER A 5 40.30 -28.22 41.13
N LEU A 6 40.32 -27.29 40.18
CA LEU A 6 40.81 -25.93 40.39
C LEU A 6 39.70 -25.14 41.10
N PHE A 7 39.85 -24.91 42.40
CA PHE A 7 39.04 -23.94 43.14
C PHE A 7 39.65 -22.55 42.93
N ILE A 8 38.97 -21.71 42.15
CA ILE A 8 39.26 -20.26 42.12
C ILE A 8 38.50 -19.66 43.30
N SER A 9 39.18 -19.51 44.44
CA SER A 9 38.68 -18.77 45.59
C SER A 9 38.99 -17.28 45.39
N ILE A 10 37.97 -16.50 44.99
CA ILE A 10 38.06 -15.04 45.03
C ILE A 10 37.78 -14.62 46.46
N ARG A 11 38.83 -14.44 47.28
CA ARG A 11 38.72 -13.79 48.58
C ARG A 11 38.39 -12.30 48.39
N GLN A 12 37.14 -11.92 48.58
CA GLN A 12 36.76 -10.52 48.78
C GLN A 12 37.18 -10.09 50.20
N HIS A 13 38.31 -9.37 50.30
CA HIS A 13 38.71 -8.73 51.56
C HIS A 13 37.97 -7.40 51.72
N GLY A 14 37.36 -7.22 52.89
CA GLY A 14 36.59 -6.04 53.27
C GLY A 14 37.46 -4.80 53.45
N ILE A 15 37.54 -3.98 52.40
CA ILE A 15 37.91 -2.57 52.47
C ILE A 15 36.58 -1.80 52.38
N PRO A 16 36.27 -0.86 53.29
CA PRO A 16 35.11 0.00 53.08
C PRO A 16 35.34 0.79 51.77
N PRO A 17 34.47 0.66 50.76
CA PRO A 17 34.79 1.21 49.44
C PRO A 17 34.70 2.73 49.49
N GLY A 18 35.85 3.39 49.52
CA GLY A 18 35.94 4.80 49.16
C GLY A 18 35.70 4.90 47.66
N ILE A 19 34.56 5.48 47.26
CA ILE A 19 34.24 5.71 45.84
C ILE A 19 35.32 6.65 45.28
N SER A 20 36.18 6.10 44.41
CA SER A 20 37.22 6.88 43.76
C SER A 20 36.60 7.80 42.71
N LEU A 21 37.05 9.05 42.64
CA LEU A 21 36.61 10.02 41.64
C LEU A 21 36.74 9.47 40.21
N VAL A 22 37.80 8.69 39.94
CA VAL A 22 38.04 8.04 38.65
C VAL A 22 36.94 7.04 38.29
N GLU A 23 36.44 6.28 39.26
CA GLU A 23 35.39 5.28 39.05
C GLU A 23 34.06 5.93 38.68
N VAL A 24 33.72 7.04 39.34
CA VAL A 24 32.52 7.84 39.01
C VAL A 24 32.62 8.41 37.60
N VAL A 25 33.77 8.96 37.21
CA VAL A 25 33.97 9.52 35.86
C VAL A 25 33.88 8.43 34.79
N VAL A 26 34.45 7.26 35.02
CA VAL A 26 34.34 6.11 34.10
C VAL A 26 32.88 5.64 33.99
N ALA A 27 32.17 5.51 35.12
CA ALA A 27 30.76 5.15 35.13
C ALA A 27 29.89 6.18 34.37
N MET A 28 30.15 7.48 34.57
CA MET A 28 29.49 8.56 33.84
C MET A 28 29.78 8.50 32.34
N GLY A 29 31.03 8.18 31.96
CA GLY A 29 31.44 8.00 30.57
C GLY A 29 30.70 6.85 29.90
N ILE A 30 30.64 5.68 30.55
CA ILE A 30 29.88 4.52 30.06
C ILE A 30 28.40 4.85 29.96
N ALA A 31 27.81 5.49 30.98
CA ALA A 31 26.40 5.88 30.97
C ALA A 31 26.09 6.84 29.82
N THR A 32 26.97 7.82 29.55
CA THR A 32 26.81 8.76 28.43
C THR A 32 26.90 8.06 27.08
N LEU A 33 27.83 7.11 26.92
CA LEU A 33 27.93 6.31 25.70
C LEU A 33 26.67 5.47 25.46
N LEU A 34 26.16 4.80 26.51
CA LEU A 34 24.92 4.03 26.44
C LEU A 34 23.72 4.92 26.10
N MET A 35 23.65 6.12 26.67
CA MET A 35 22.60 7.09 26.37
C MET A 35 22.68 7.57 24.91
N GLY A 36 23.89 7.87 24.42
CA GLY A 36 24.11 8.27 23.03
C GLY A 36 23.68 7.17 22.05
N LEU A 37 24.10 5.92 22.29
CA LEU A 37 23.69 4.78 21.46
C LEU A 37 22.16 4.61 21.48
N SER A 38 21.55 4.66 22.66
CA SER A 38 20.10 4.54 22.82
C SER A 38 19.36 5.61 22.01
N MET A 39 19.79 6.87 22.09
CA MET A 39 19.18 7.98 21.35
C MET A 39 19.30 7.80 19.83
N THR A 40 20.44 7.34 19.32
CA THR A 40 20.61 7.09 17.88
C THR A 40 19.72 5.94 17.40
N THR A 41 19.64 4.84 18.17
CA THR A 41 18.78 3.70 17.82
C THR A 41 17.31 4.08 17.85
N MET A 42 16.87 4.89 18.80
CA MET A 42 15.49 5.36 18.83
C MET A 42 15.18 6.26 17.64
N HIS A 43 16.09 7.17 17.28
CA HIS A 43 15.91 8.02 16.12
C HIS A 43 15.82 7.23 14.80
N THR A 44 16.64 6.18 14.63
CA THR A 44 16.57 5.34 13.43
C THR A 44 15.29 4.51 13.38
N VAL A 45 14.87 3.94 14.51
CA VAL A 45 13.60 3.19 14.60
C VAL A 45 12.42 4.10 14.29
N MET A 46 12.32 5.27 14.91
CA MET A 46 11.23 6.21 14.66
C MET A 46 11.15 6.63 13.18
N ARG A 47 12.31 6.81 12.54
CA ARG A 47 12.35 7.13 11.11
C ARG A 47 11.86 5.95 10.26
N ALA A 48 12.33 4.74 10.56
CA ALA A 48 11.91 3.53 9.85
C ALA A 48 10.40 3.26 10.03
N GLU A 49 9.86 3.46 11.24
CA GLU A 49 8.44 3.33 11.53
C GLU A 49 7.60 4.33 10.73
N ARG A 50 8.06 5.58 10.61
CA ARG A 50 7.34 6.60 9.84
C ARG A 50 7.28 6.26 8.35
N GLU A 51 8.41 5.83 7.78
CA GLU A 51 8.49 5.40 6.39
C GLU A 51 7.63 4.14 6.14
N SER A 52 7.68 3.16 7.04
CA SER A 52 6.85 1.94 6.96
C SER A 52 5.35 2.22 7.12
N SER A 53 4.98 3.11 8.02
CA SER A 53 3.57 3.47 8.26
C SER A 53 2.96 4.16 7.05
N GLN A 54 3.71 5.04 6.41
CA GLN A 54 3.28 5.72 5.20
C GLN A 54 3.07 4.74 4.04
N ALA A 55 3.99 3.79 3.86
CA ALA A 55 3.86 2.74 2.85
C ALA A 55 2.66 1.82 3.11
N ALA A 56 2.45 1.42 4.37
CA ALA A 56 1.31 0.59 4.77
C ALA A 56 -0.03 1.30 4.53
N TRP A 57 -0.12 2.58 4.89
CA TRP A 57 -1.32 3.39 4.66
C TRP A 57 -1.65 3.52 3.17
N LEU A 58 -0.64 3.79 2.33
CA LEU A 58 -0.82 3.91 0.89
C LEU A 58 -1.24 2.57 0.26
N GLY A 59 -0.63 1.46 0.68
CA GLY A 59 -1.01 0.12 0.24
C GLY A 59 -2.44 -0.26 0.63
N ALA A 60 -2.86 0.08 1.84
CA ALA A 60 -4.23 -0.15 2.30
C ALA A 60 -5.26 0.69 1.51
N SER A 61 -4.97 1.97 1.28
CA SER A 61 -5.79 2.86 0.45
C SER A 61 -5.93 2.32 -0.97
N PHE A 62 -4.82 1.87 -1.56
CA PHE A 62 -4.79 1.30 -2.89
C PHE A 62 -5.60 -0.01 -3.02
N GLN A 63 -5.49 -0.89 -2.03
CA GLN A 63 -6.23 -2.14 -2.02
C GLN A 63 -7.75 -1.90 -1.91
N ARG A 64 -8.17 -0.94 -1.06
CA ARG A 64 -9.58 -0.55 -0.95
C ARG A 64 -10.09 0.06 -2.26
N PHE A 65 -9.31 0.96 -2.87
CA PHE A 65 -9.58 1.53 -4.18
C PHE A 65 -9.79 0.43 -5.24
N SER A 66 -8.83 -0.50 -5.37
CA SER A 66 -8.87 -1.57 -6.38
C SER A 66 -10.14 -2.41 -6.28
N ARG A 67 -10.56 -2.75 -5.05
CA ARG A 67 -11.77 -3.51 -4.81
C ARG A 67 -13.03 -2.74 -5.19
N LEU A 68 -13.16 -1.49 -4.75
CA LEU A 68 -14.33 -0.66 -5.05
C LEU A 68 -14.43 -0.36 -6.54
N PHE A 69 -13.31 -0.01 -7.17
CA PHE A 69 -13.25 0.28 -8.60
C PHE A 69 -13.65 -0.93 -9.46
N ARG A 70 -13.12 -2.12 -9.16
CA ARG A 70 -13.53 -3.36 -9.84
C ARG A 70 -15.01 -3.65 -9.63
N SER A 71 -15.49 -3.50 -8.39
CA SER A 71 -16.91 -3.71 -8.08
C SER A 71 -17.82 -2.74 -8.83
N ASP A 72 -17.43 -1.47 -8.97
CA ASP A 72 -18.21 -0.46 -9.67
C ASP A 72 -18.23 -0.71 -11.19
N ILE A 73 -17.09 -1.07 -11.79
CA ILE A 73 -17.04 -1.45 -13.22
C ILE A 73 -17.86 -2.71 -13.48
N HIS A 74 -17.79 -3.70 -12.58
CA HIS A 74 -18.55 -4.93 -12.72
C HIS A 74 -20.07 -4.72 -12.57
N ALA A 75 -20.49 -3.75 -11.74
CA ALA A 75 -21.89 -3.39 -11.60
C ALA A 75 -22.40 -2.41 -12.68
N ALA A 76 -21.54 -1.98 -13.61
CA ALA A 76 -21.87 -0.97 -14.61
C ALA A 76 -22.81 -1.54 -15.69
N GLU A 77 -23.89 -0.81 -15.99
CA GLU A 77 -24.68 -1.01 -17.20
C GLU A 77 -24.08 -0.23 -18.37
N LYS A 78 -23.65 1.00 -18.10
CA LYS A 78 -23.00 1.88 -19.08
C LYS A 78 -21.82 2.59 -18.45
N LEU A 79 -20.83 2.85 -19.29
CA LEU A 79 -19.58 3.45 -18.89
C LEU A 79 -19.24 4.55 -19.89
N LYS A 80 -19.06 5.77 -19.39
CA LYS A 80 -18.76 6.97 -20.19
C LYS A 80 -17.45 7.56 -19.71
N LEU A 81 -16.51 7.75 -20.62
CA LEU A 81 -15.30 8.52 -20.38
C LEU A 81 -15.56 9.96 -20.81
N GLU A 82 -14.96 10.93 -20.14
CA GLU A 82 -15.07 12.35 -20.52
C GLU A 82 -14.61 12.61 -21.95
N HIS A 83 -13.56 11.89 -22.39
CA HIS A 83 -13.11 11.86 -23.77
C HIS A 83 -13.09 10.40 -24.25
N GLU A 84 -14.09 10.01 -25.05
CA GLU A 84 -14.33 8.62 -25.48
C GLU A 84 -13.17 8.02 -26.30
N ASN A 85 -12.34 8.86 -26.92
CA ASN A 85 -11.19 8.46 -27.74
C ASN A 85 -9.83 8.83 -27.12
N ASP A 86 -9.79 9.39 -25.92
CA ASP A 86 -8.53 9.79 -25.29
C ASP A 86 -7.98 8.66 -24.42
N THR A 87 -6.69 8.37 -24.59
CA THR A 87 -5.97 7.41 -23.74
C THR A 87 -5.73 7.94 -22.33
N ASP A 88 -5.92 9.25 -22.13
CA ASP A 88 -5.58 9.98 -20.92
C ASP A 88 -6.82 10.57 -20.19
N ALA A 89 -7.96 9.87 -20.25
CA ALA A 89 -9.18 10.36 -19.60
C ALA A 89 -9.05 10.42 -18.07
N THR A 90 -9.29 11.59 -17.48
CA THR A 90 -9.20 11.80 -16.01
C THR A 90 -10.53 11.61 -15.29
N THR A 91 -11.63 11.60 -16.03
CA THR A 91 -12.98 11.41 -15.48
C THR A 91 -13.67 10.21 -16.11
N LEU A 92 -14.27 9.37 -15.26
CA LEU A 92 -15.00 8.17 -15.62
C LEU A 92 -16.37 8.18 -14.94
N ILE A 93 -17.42 8.09 -15.73
CA ILE A 93 -18.80 8.05 -15.28
C ILE A 93 -19.35 6.64 -15.49
N ILE A 94 -19.86 6.04 -14.42
CA ILE A 94 -20.45 4.71 -14.39
C ILE A 94 -21.93 4.84 -14.07
N GLU A 95 -22.78 4.31 -14.94
CA GLU A 95 -24.22 4.18 -14.71
C GLU A 95 -24.52 2.75 -14.22
N LYS A 96 -25.19 2.65 -13.08
CA LYS A 96 -25.57 1.39 -12.42
C LYS A 96 -27.09 1.16 -12.49
N PRO A 97 -27.56 -0.09 -12.27
CA PRO A 97 -28.98 -0.35 -12.13
C PRO A 97 -29.60 0.50 -11.02
N GLY A 98 -30.84 0.97 -11.23
CA GLY A 98 -31.58 1.73 -10.22
C GLY A 98 -31.31 3.24 -10.18
N LYS A 99 -30.82 3.83 -11.28
CA LYS A 99 -30.50 5.28 -11.41
C LYS A 99 -29.41 5.76 -10.44
N GLU A 100 -28.52 4.85 -10.05
CA GLU A 100 -27.30 5.19 -9.33
C GLU A 100 -26.19 5.49 -10.35
N GLN A 101 -25.44 6.55 -10.09
CA GLN A 101 -24.32 6.99 -10.92
C GLN A 101 -23.09 7.11 -10.03
N VAL A 102 -21.97 6.56 -10.48
CA VAL A 102 -20.68 6.69 -9.80
C VAL A 102 -19.75 7.46 -10.71
N THR A 103 -19.30 8.62 -10.24
CA THR A 103 -18.32 9.45 -10.94
C THR A 103 -16.97 9.28 -10.27
N TRP A 104 -16.01 8.77 -11.04
CA TRP A 104 -14.61 8.69 -10.67
C TRP A 104 -13.87 9.85 -11.32
N ARG A 105 -13.08 10.58 -10.54
CA ARG A 105 -12.30 11.73 -11.02
C ARG A 105 -10.88 11.67 -10.48
N ILE A 106 -9.91 11.88 -11.36
CA ILE A 106 -8.50 11.97 -11.02
C ILE A 106 -8.12 13.45 -10.97
N GLU A 107 -7.58 13.90 -9.83
CA GLU A 107 -6.98 15.22 -9.70
C GLU A 107 -5.59 15.08 -9.08
N ALA A 108 -4.55 15.37 -9.86
CA ALA A 108 -3.16 15.19 -9.47
C ALA A 108 -2.90 13.77 -8.90
N PHE A 109 -2.60 13.66 -7.60
CA PHE A 109 -2.32 12.40 -6.90
C PHE A 109 -3.51 11.84 -6.10
N ARG A 110 -4.73 12.32 -6.40
CA ARG A 110 -5.97 11.92 -5.70
C ARG A 110 -7.00 11.36 -6.67
N ILE A 111 -7.72 10.33 -6.24
CA ILE A 111 -8.94 9.87 -6.91
C ILE A 111 -10.12 10.14 -6.01
N PHE A 112 -11.11 10.78 -6.59
CA PHE A 112 -12.42 10.98 -5.99
C PHE A 112 -13.39 9.97 -6.58
N ARG A 113 -14.22 9.40 -5.71
CA ARG A 113 -15.36 8.57 -6.08
C ARG A 113 -16.60 9.21 -5.50
N VAL A 114 -17.45 9.73 -6.37
CA VAL A 114 -18.71 10.37 -5.98
C VAL A 114 -19.86 9.46 -6.41
N VAL A 115 -20.61 8.94 -5.45
CA VAL A 115 -21.82 8.16 -5.69
C VAL A 115 -23.01 9.09 -5.59
N SER A 116 -23.79 9.19 -6.66
CA SER A 116 -25.04 9.93 -6.70
C SER A 116 -26.21 9.03 -7.07
N ARG A 117 -27.40 9.37 -6.57
CA ARG A 117 -28.65 8.71 -6.94
C ARG A 117 -29.69 9.80 -7.14
N GLN A 118 -30.34 9.79 -8.31
CA GLN A 118 -31.33 10.82 -8.68
C GLN A 118 -30.81 12.26 -8.51
N GLY A 119 -29.53 12.50 -8.81
CA GLY A 119 -28.90 13.82 -8.72
C GLY A 119 -28.46 14.24 -7.32
N LYS A 120 -28.73 13.45 -6.26
CA LYS A 120 -28.22 13.71 -4.91
C LYS A 120 -26.95 12.91 -4.64
N THR A 121 -25.90 13.57 -4.19
CA THR A 121 -24.68 12.89 -3.71
C THR A 121 -24.99 12.11 -2.43
N LEU A 122 -24.76 10.80 -2.47
CA LEU A 122 -24.93 9.89 -1.34
C LEU A 122 -23.63 9.71 -0.57
N HIS A 123 -22.51 9.60 -1.30
CA HIS A 123 -21.23 9.26 -0.71
C HIS A 123 -20.07 9.81 -1.55
N GLU A 124 -19.00 10.21 -0.88
CA GLU A 124 -17.74 10.63 -1.48
C GLU A 124 -16.59 9.92 -0.79
N ASP A 125 -15.79 9.18 -1.56
CA ASP A 125 -14.53 8.59 -1.10
C ASP A 125 -13.35 9.30 -1.76
N THR A 126 -12.24 9.44 -1.03
CA THR A 126 -10.97 9.95 -1.54
C THR A 126 -9.87 8.91 -1.36
N PHE A 127 -9.11 8.67 -2.43
CA PHE A 127 -7.96 7.77 -2.47
C PHE A 127 -6.71 8.53 -2.93
N TYR A 128 -5.53 8.01 -2.59
CA TYR A 128 -4.25 8.68 -2.81
C TYR A 128 -3.26 7.75 -3.51
N PHE A 129 -2.43 8.30 -4.40
CA PHE A 129 -1.27 7.64 -5.02
C PHE A 129 0.02 8.33 -4.55
N PRO A 130 1.20 7.72 -4.78
CA PRO A 130 2.46 8.41 -4.58
C PRO A 130 2.47 9.73 -5.34
N GLU A 131 2.97 10.80 -4.70
CA GLU A 131 3.12 12.10 -5.33
C GLU A 131 3.99 11.99 -6.59
N GLY A 132 3.60 12.70 -7.65
CA GLY A 132 4.26 12.63 -8.96
C GLY A 132 3.82 11.46 -9.85
N SER A 133 2.96 10.57 -9.37
CA SER A 133 2.32 9.56 -10.23
C SER A 133 1.35 10.23 -11.20
N GLN A 134 1.25 9.69 -12.41
CA GLN A 134 0.22 10.07 -13.38
C GLN A 134 -0.78 8.94 -13.52
N ALA A 135 -2.07 9.25 -13.47
CA ALA A 135 -3.12 8.24 -13.56
C ALA A 135 -4.18 8.63 -14.60
N TYR A 136 -4.65 7.65 -15.35
CA TYR A 136 -5.64 7.83 -16.42
C TYR A 136 -6.58 6.63 -16.53
N PHE A 137 -7.83 6.89 -16.84
CA PHE A 137 -8.83 5.87 -17.14
C PHE A 137 -8.77 5.46 -18.60
N PHE A 138 -9.06 4.19 -18.87
CA PHE A 138 -9.17 3.67 -20.23
C PHE A 138 -10.31 2.68 -20.35
N ARG A 139 -10.87 2.59 -21.55
CA ARG A 139 -11.86 1.59 -21.94
C ARG A 139 -11.33 0.82 -23.14
N GLN A 140 -11.49 -0.50 -23.09
CA GLN A 140 -11.12 -1.40 -24.17
C GLN A 140 -12.37 -2.14 -24.65
N GLU A 141 -13.03 -1.57 -25.65
CA GLU A 141 -14.32 -2.06 -26.16
C GLU A 141 -14.24 -3.50 -26.67
N ARG A 142 -13.16 -3.85 -27.38
CA ARG A 142 -12.95 -5.22 -27.91
C ARG A 142 -13.00 -6.31 -26.85
N LEU A 143 -12.60 -5.99 -25.62
CA LEU A 143 -12.58 -6.95 -24.50
C LEU A 143 -13.70 -6.69 -23.50
N ASN A 144 -14.57 -5.70 -23.75
CA ASN A 144 -15.55 -5.19 -22.80
C ASN A 144 -14.93 -4.94 -21.40
N GLN A 145 -13.75 -4.30 -21.38
CA GLN A 145 -13.00 -4.01 -20.17
C GLN A 145 -12.85 -2.50 -19.97
N ALA A 146 -12.82 -2.08 -18.72
CA ALA A 146 -12.42 -0.74 -18.33
C ALA A 146 -11.37 -0.82 -17.22
N GLY A 147 -10.56 0.22 -17.10
CA GLY A 147 -9.46 0.21 -16.17
C GLY A 147 -8.88 1.59 -15.87
N ILE A 148 -7.91 1.59 -14.97
CA ILE A 148 -7.03 2.73 -14.70
C ILE A 148 -5.59 2.29 -14.92
N ARG A 149 -4.78 3.16 -15.53
CA ARG A 149 -3.32 3.03 -15.58
C ARG A 149 -2.73 4.09 -14.68
N ILE A 150 -1.73 3.68 -13.91
CA ILE A 150 -0.97 4.53 -13.01
C ILE A 150 0.49 4.36 -13.41
N ARG A 151 1.08 5.44 -13.89
CA ARG A 151 2.52 5.52 -14.16
C ARG A 151 3.20 6.04 -12.90
N GLU A 152 4.10 5.25 -12.35
CA GLU A 152 4.87 5.62 -11.17
C GLU A 152 5.72 6.87 -11.46
N PRO A 153 5.90 7.80 -10.49
CA PRO A 153 6.82 8.92 -10.64
C PRO A 153 8.21 8.39 -11.00
N ASP A 154 8.87 9.04 -11.94
CA ASP A 154 10.26 8.72 -12.26
C ASP A 154 11.10 8.81 -10.97
N PRO A 155 11.75 7.71 -10.52
CA PRO A 155 12.54 7.71 -9.29
C PRO A 155 13.68 8.74 -9.33
N GLN A 156 14.04 9.28 -10.49
CA GLN A 156 15.03 10.36 -10.61
C GLN A 156 14.51 11.74 -10.17
N LEU A 157 13.21 12.02 -10.30
CA LEU A 157 12.61 13.30 -9.88
C LEU A 157 12.51 13.44 -8.35
N SER A 158 12.53 12.34 -7.61
CA SER A 158 12.53 12.33 -6.14
C SER A 158 13.95 12.29 -5.53
N LEU A 159 14.98 12.00 -6.33
CA LEU A 159 16.38 11.98 -5.90
C LEU A 159 17.10 13.34 -6.06
N ASP A 160 16.55 14.27 -6.83
CA ASP A 160 17.22 15.57 -7.10
C ASP A 160 17.18 16.55 -5.92
N VAL A 161 16.45 16.23 -4.83
CA VAL A 161 16.52 16.97 -3.55
C VAL A 161 17.62 16.44 -2.63
N ARG A 162 18.27 15.31 -2.94
CA ARG A 162 19.27 14.70 -2.04
C ARG A 162 20.49 14.14 -2.78
N GLY A 163 21.26 15.05 -3.36
CA GLY A 163 22.72 14.88 -3.47
C GLY A 163 23.27 14.46 -4.84
N LYS A 164 24.20 15.29 -5.33
CA LYS A 164 25.09 15.12 -6.49
C LYS A 164 25.44 13.67 -6.89
N LYS A 165 25.13 13.37 -8.15
CA LYS A 165 25.86 12.61 -9.19
C LYS A 165 26.60 11.32 -8.79
N THR A 166 26.18 10.22 -9.41
CA THR A 166 27.10 9.36 -10.19
C THR A 166 26.38 8.78 -11.40
N ALA A 167 27.06 8.84 -12.54
CA ALA A 167 26.54 8.46 -13.85
C ALA A 167 26.49 6.94 -14.00
N GLY A 168 25.36 6.44 -14.49
CA GLY A 168 25.15 5.06 -14.91
C GLY A 168 23.84 5.00 -15.69
N SER A 169 23.95 5.06 -17.02
CA SER A 169 22.82 5.01 -17.95
C SER A 169 22.16 3.63 -17.90
N GLN A 170 21.15 3.48 -17.04
CA GLN A 170 20.08 2.52 -17.19
C GLN A 170 18.80 3.34 -17.25
N ARG A 171 18.07 3.26 -18.37
CA ARG A 171 16.73 3.85 -18.47
C ARG A 171 15.92 3.33 -17.28
N PRO A 172 15.39 4.19 -16.40
CA PRO A 172 14.54 3.72 -15.32
C PRO A 172 13.35 3.00 -15.96
N VAL A 173 13.16 1.74 -15.59
CA VAL A 173 12.00 0.95 -16.01
C VAL A 173 10.80 1.63 -15.35
N SER A 174 10.05 2.42 -16.11
CA SER A 174 8.79 2.98 -15.63
C SER A 174 7.86 1.81 -15.34
N HIS A 175 7.54 1.61 -14.06
CA HIS A 175 6.58 0.60 -13.66
C HIS A 175 5.18 1.16 -13.93
N GLU A 176 4.56 0.64 -14.97
CA GLU A 176 3.16 0.94 -15.27
C GLU A 176 2.28 -0.06 -14.53
N PHE A 177 1.48 0.43 -13.59
CA PHE A 177 0.50 -0.37 -12.89
C PHE A 177 -0.87 -0.19 -13.55
N SER A 178 -1.59 -1.28 -13.84
CA SER A 178 -2.96 -1.17 -14.37
C SER A 178 -3.95 -2.04 -13.61
N ILE A 179 -5.10 -1.46 -13.24
CA ILE A 179 -6.26 -2.21 -12.75
C ILE A 179 -7.25 -2.32 -13.89
N ARG A 180 -7.67 -3.54 -14.18
CA ARG A 180 -8.68 -3.86 -15.19
C ARG A 180 -9.82 -4.63 -14.56
N SER A 181 -11.02 -4.40 -15.09
CA SER A 181 -12.23 -5.15 -14.76
C SER A 181 -13.11 -5.29 -16.01
N THR A 182 -13.85 -6.38 -16.08
CA THR A 182 -14.89 -6.59 -17.08
C THR A 182 -16.12 -5.74 -16.74
N ILE A 183 -16.69 -5.11 -17.76
CA ILE A 183 -17.86 -4.24 -17.62
C ILE A 183 -19.12 -5.11 -17.57
N GLY A 184 -19.96 -4.86 -16.56
CA GLY A 184 -21.22 -5.57 -16.39
C GLY A 184 -21.10 -6.91 -15.65
N HIS A 185 -22.25 -7.41 -15.19
CA HIS A 185 -22.32 -8.71 -14.52
C HIS A 185 -21.97 -9.81 -15.52
N ASP A 186 -21.06 -10.70 -15.14
CA ASP A 186 -20.69 -11.84 -15.97
C ASP A 186 -21.79 -12.91 -15.84
N TYR A 187 -22.82 -12.84 -16.68
CA TYR A 187 -23.94 -13.78 -16.67
C TYR A 187 -23.50 -15.24 -16.90
N ARG A 188 -22.29 -15.46 -17.43
CA ARG A 188 -21.74 -16.81 -17.69
C ARG A 188 -21.48 -17.62 -16.42
N LEU A 189 -21.24 -16.99 -15.27
CA LEU A 189 -21.04 -17.69 -13.99
C LEU A 189 -22.34 -17.93 -13.22
N ALA A 190 -23.41 -17.20 -13.55
CA ALA A 190 -24.72 -17.37 -12.91
C ALA A 190 -25.43 -18.66 -13.37
N GLU A 191 -25.25 -19.06 -14.64
CA GLU A 191 -25.86 -20.29 -15.19
C GLU A 191 -25.26 -21.58 -14.63
N ILE A 192 -24.00 -21.57 -14.17
CA ILE A 192 -23.34 -22.78 -13.64
C ILE A 192 -23.96 -23.24 -12.32
N ARG A 193 -24.61 -22.35 -11.55
CA ARG A 193 -25.26 -22.72 -10.28
C ARG A 193 -26.63 -23.40 -10.43
N PHE A 194 -27.23 -23.41 -11.62
CA PHE A 194 -28.58 -23.98 -11.82
C PHE A 194 -28.59 -25.41 -12.40
N GLN A 195 -27.43 -26.03 -12.67
CA GLN A 195 -27.36 -27.40 -13.19
C GLN A 195 -26.62 -28.37 -12.25
N GLN A 196 -26.86 -28.28 -10.94
CA GLN A 196 -26.57 -29.41 -10.06
C GLN A 196 -27.81 -30.29 -10.03
N PRO A 197 -27.85 -31.44 -10.74
CA PRO A 197 -28.90 -32.42 -10.51
C PRO A 197 -28.70 -32.95 -9.10
N GLU A 198 -29.71 -32.74 -8.25
CA GLU A 198 -29.89 -33.51 -7.02
C GLU A 198 -29.97 -34.98 -7.42
N LYS A 199 -28.82 -35.68 -7.42
CA LYS A 199 -28.82 -37.13 -7.43
C LYS A 199 -29.32 -37.56 -6.06
N GLU A 200 -30.59 -37.92 -6.05
CA GLU A 200 -31.25 -38.73 -5.03
C GLU A 200 -30.31 -39.85 -4.55
N THR A 201 -29.70 -39.66 -3.39
CA THR A 201 -29.25 -40.78 -2.56
C THR A 201 -30.46 -41.33 -1.84
N ASN A 202 -31.16 -42.27 -2.48
CA ASN A 202 -32.01 -43.22 -1.80
C ASN A 202 -31.73 -44.62 -2.35
N GLN A 203 -31.74 -45.58 -1.43
CA GLN A 203 -31.56 -47.03 -1.60
C GLN A 203 -30.12 -47.55 -1.53
N THR A 204 -29.73 -47.91 -0.30
CA THR A 204 -28.97 -49.13 -0.05
C THR A 204 -29.82 -50.04 0.83
N ASN A 205 -30.05 -51.26 0.32
CA ASN A 205 -30.57 -52.44 1.01
C ASN A 205 -29.82 -52.74 2.31
#